data_AF-A0AAU2P1L0-F1
#
_entry.id   AF-A0AAU2P1L0-F1
#
_cell.length_a   1.000
_cell.length_b   1.000
_cell.length_c   1.000
_cell.angle_alpha   90.00
_cell.angle_beta   90.00
_cell.angle_gamma   90.00
#
_symmetry.space_group_name_H-M   'P 1'
#
loop_
_entity.id
_entity.type
_entity.pdbx_description
1 polymer ?
#
loop_
_entity_poly.entity_id
_entity_poly.type
_entity_poly.pdbx_seq_one_letter_code
_entity_poly.pdbx_strand_id
1 'polypeptide(L)'
;MPGGYLHPGETPSECAAREVEEELAIKPGVGPLIVADWAPNPGEGDKLLFVFDGGQLTQADEDAVTPDGVEIGTWAYHDRSQLENLLIPRLARRVLAALDHRGQGGAQYLEHGTAWNGGARGAESAATVS
;
A
#
# COMPACT_ATOMS: atom_id res chain seq x y z
N MET A 1 -2.65 -7.75 -2.93
CA MET A 1 -1.62 -6.76 -3.32
C MET A 1 -0.32 -7.36 -2.86
N PRO A 2 0.59 -7.71 -3.78
CA PRO A 2 1.85 -8.30 -3.39
C PRO A 2 2.63 -7.42 -2.43
N GLY A 3 3.34 -8.05 -1.51
CA GLY A 3 4.19 -7.36 -0.56
C GLY A 3 4.44 -8.16 0.70
N GLY A 4 5.64 -7.99 1.24
CA GLY A 4 6.07 -8.63 2.47
C GLY A 4 7.12 -7.81 3.21
N TYR A 5 7.95 -8.51 3.96
CA TYR A 5 8.98 -7.89 4.77
C TYR A 5 10.27 -7.71 3.97
N LEU A 6 11.01 -6.64 4.30
CA LEU A 6 12.36 -6.47 3.81
C LEU A 6 13.26 -7.60 4.33
N HIS A 7 14.09 -8.12 3.45
CA HIS A 7 15.26 -8.91 3.85
C HIS A 7 16.46 -8.01 4.21
N PRO A 8 17.42 -8.49 5.01
CA PRO A 8 18.61 -7.71 5.35
C PRO A 8 19.38 -7.26 4.09
N GLY A 9 19.58 -5.95 3.96
CA GLY A 9 20.28 -5.34 2.81
C GLY A 9 19.41 -5.07 1.59
N GLU A 10 18.13 -5.43 1.63
CA GLU A 10 17.17 -5.20 0.55
C GLU A 10 16.56 -3.79 0.65
N THR A 11 16.50 -3.09 -0.49
CA THR A 11 15.76 -1.82 -0.59
C THR A 11 14.25 -2.07 -0.73
N PRO A 12 13.38 -1.13 -0.33
CA PRO A 12 11.93 -1.28 -0.50
C PRO A 12 11.47 -1.55 -1.94
N SER A 13 12.15 -1.00 -2.94
CA SER A 13 11.85 -1.27 -4.35
C SER A 13 12.26 -2.68 -4.78
N GLU A 14 13.38 -3.21 -4.27
CA GLU A 14 13.80 -4.59 -4.53
C GLU A 14 12.84 -5.59 -3.88
N CYS A 15 12.42 -5.33 -2.64
CA CYS A 15 11.39 -6.12 -1.98
C CYS A 15 10.07 -6.10 -2.76
N ALA A 16 9.59 -4.93 -3.19
CA ALA A 16 8.38 -4.87 -4.02
C ALA A 16 8.51 -5.68 -5.33
N ALA A 17 9.67 -5.64 -5.98
CA ALA A 17 9.91 -6.44 -7.19
C ALA A 17 9.94 -7.95 -6.90
N ARG A 18 10.62 -8.35 -5.82
CA ARG A 18 10.70 -9.75 -5.38
C ARG A 18 9.33 -10.31 -5.02
N GLU A 19 8.55 -9.60 -4.21
CA GLU A 19 7.23 -10.07 -3.76
C GLU A 19 6.26 -10.23 -4.93
N VAL A 20 6.31 -9.34 -5.94
CA VAL A 20 5.53 -9.52 -7.17
C VAL A 20 5.97 -10.77 -7.94
N GLU A 21 7.26 -11.05 -8.01
CA GLU A 21 7.78 -12.26 -8.65
C GLU A 21 7.39 -13.54 -7.87
N GLU A 22 7.55 -13.53 -6.55
CA GLU A 22 7.27 -14.67 -5.68
C GLU A 22 5.76 -14.99 -5.64
N GLU A 23 4.92 -13.98 -5.50
CA GLU A 23 3.48 -14.17 -5.31
C GLU A 23 2.68 -14.30 -6.63
N LEU A 24 3.16 -13.71 -7.73
CA LEU A 24 2.42 -13.66 -9.01
C LEU A 24 3.18 -14.26 -10.21
N ALA A 25 4.43 -14.68 -10.05
CA ALA A 25 5.29 -15.23 -11.11
C ALA A 25 5.59 -14.29 -12.29
N ILE A 26 5.47 -12.97 -12.10
CA ILE A 26 5.74 -11.95 -13.12
C ILE A 26 6.76 -10.91 -12.63
N LYS A 27 7.40 -10.19 -13.56
CA LYS A 27 8.41 -9.16 -13.25
C LYS A 27 8.14 -7.82 -13.92
N PRO A 28 6.98 -7.18 -13.65
CA PRO A 28 6.74 -5.82 -14.14
C PRO A 28 7.75 -4.85 -13.50
N GLY A 29 7.97 -3.71 -14.16
CA GLY A 29 8.79 -2.66 -13.58
C GLY A 29 8.16 -2.07 -12.31
N VAL A 30 8.96 -1.83 -11.27
CA VAL A 30 8.52 -1.09 -10.08
C VAL A 30 8.63 0.40 -10.35
N GLY A 31 7.49 1.08 -10.36
CA GLY A 31 7.36 2.51 -10.58
C GLY A 31 7.70 3.36 -9.34
N PRO A 32 7.34 4.66 -9.35
CA PRO A 32 7.62 5.55 -8.23
C PRO A 32 6.88 5.14 -6.94
N LEU A 33 7.44 5.52 -5.81
CA LEU A 33 6.77 5.43 -4.52
C LEU A 33 5.55 6.37 -4.49
N ILE A 34 4.37 5.82 -4.16
CA ILE A 34 3.12 6.57 -4.04
C ILE A 34 2.84 6.92 -2.56
N VAL A 35 3.04 5.97 -1.65
CA VAL A 35 2.69 6.12 -0.23
C VAL A 35 3.79 5.57 0.68
N ALA A 36 4.06 6.29 1.77
CA ALA A 36 4.75 5.77 2.95
C ALA A 36 3.79 5.87 4.16
N ASP A 37 3.39 4.74 4.73
CA ASP A 37 2.36 4.67 5.77
C ASP A 37 2.93 4.11 7.08
N TRP A 38 2.80 4.86 8.18
CA TRP A 38 3.00 4.32 9.52
C TRP A 38 1.72 3.63 9.99
N ALA A 39 1.77 2.31 10.13
CA ALA A 39 0.62 1.49 10.49
C ALA A 39 0.99 0.48 11.59
N PRO A 40 0.81 0.84 12.86
CA PRO A 40 1.07 -0.06 13.97
C PRO A 40 0.08 -1.23 13.99
N ASN A 41 0.58 -2.39 14.38
CA ASN A 41 -0.21 -3.59 14.63
C ASN A 41 0.01 -4.05 16.09
N PRO A 42 -1.05 -4.21 16.91
CA PRO A 42 -0.94 -4.64 18.31
C PRO A 42 -0.16 -5.95 18.56
N GLY A 43 -0.05 -6.84 17.57
CA GLY A 43 0.69 -8.11 17.71
C GLY A 43 2.08 -8.13 17.09
N GLU A 44 2.34 -7.25 16.12
CA GLU A 44 3.56 -7.27 15.30
C GLU A 44 4.43 -6.01 15.49
N GLY A 45 3.92 -5.04 16.26
CA GLY A 45 4.56 -3.75 16.48
C GLY A 45 4.29 -2.73 15.37
N ASP A 46 5.04 -1.65 15.43
CA ASP A 46 4.98 -0.56 14.46
C ASP A 46 5.56 -1.00 13.12
N LYS A 47 4.87 -0.62 12.02
CA LYS A 47 5.34 -0.88 10.65
C LYS A 47 5.36 0.40 9.84
N LEU A 48 6.33 0.50 8.94
CA LEU A 48 6.31 1.41 7.80
C LEU A 48 6.04 0.60 6.55
N LEU A 49 4.98 0.94 5.82
CA LEU A 49 4.63 0.31 4.56
C LEU A 49 4.89 1.26 3.41
N PHE A 50 5.60 0.79 2.41
CA PHE A 50 5.86 1.51 1.16
C PHE A 50 4.98 0.92 0.05
N VAL A 51 4.21 1.76 -0.63
CA VAL A 51 3.37 1.36 -1.77
C VAL A 51 3.94 2.00 -3.04
N PHE A 52 4.37 1.17 -3.98
CA PHE A 52 4.89 1.59 -5.27
C PHE A 52 3.83 1.47 -6.36
N ASP A 53 3.94 2.29 -7.40
CA ASP A 53 3.14 2.12 -8.61
C ASP A 53 3.61 0.86 -9.37
N GLY A 54 2.76 -0.15 -9.50
CA GLY A 54 3.05 -1.37 -10.27
C GLY A 54 2.95 -1.17 -11.80
N GLY A 55 2.60 0.03 -12.26
CA GLY A 55 2.44 0.35 -13.67
C GLY A 55 1.15 -0.19 -14.27
N GLN A 56 1.19 -0.53 -15.55
CA GLN A 56 0.14 -1.24 -16.26
C GLN A 56 0.73 -2.55 -16.76
N LEU A 57 0.07 -3.67 -16.46
CA LEU A 57 0.44 -4.96 -16.98
C LEU A 57 0.10 -5.03 -18.47
N THR A 58 0.98 -5.65 -19.25
CA THR A 58 0.66 -6.01 -20.63
C THR A 58 -0.21 -7.27 -20.64
N GLN A 59 -0.88 -7.56 -21.76
CA GLN A 59 -1.61 -8.82 -21.90
C GLN A 59 -0.69 -10.04 -21.66
N ALA A 60 0.57 -9.96 -22.07
CA ALA A 60 1.54 -11.04 -21.83
C ALA A 60 1.88 -11.21 -20.35
N ASP A 61 1.94 -10.11 -19.58
CA ASP A 61 2.11 -10.20 -18.12
C ASP A 61 0.88 -10.83 -17.48
N GLU A 62 -0.32 -10.39 -17.85
CA GLU A 62 -1.60 -10.92 -17.34
C GLU A 62 -1.75 -12.42 -17.60
N ASP A 63 -1.42 -12.87 -18.81
CA ASP A 63 -1.46 -14.28 -19.20
C ASP A 63 -0.42 -15.14 -18.45
N ALA A 64 0.67 -14.51 -17.98
CA ALA A 64 1.72 -15.17 -17.23
C ALA A 64 1.46 -15.22 -15.72
N VAL A 65 0.52 -14.43 -15.20
CA VAL A 65 0.24 -14.38 -13.75
C VAL A 65 -0.16 -15.76 -13.25
N THR A 66 0.63 -16.28 -12.32
CA THR A 66 0.38 -17.54 -11.62
C THR A 66 0.51 -17.28 -10.13
N PRO A 67 -0.62 -17.12 -9.40
CA PRO A 67 -0.58 -16.99 -7.96
C PRO A 67 0.15 -18.17 -7.30
N ASP A 68 0.95 -17.88 -6.28
CA ASP A 68 1.75 -18.89 -5.56
C ASP A 68 0.89 -19.98 -4.87
N GLY A 69 -0.38 -19.68 -4.60
CA GLY A 69 -1.30 -20.54 -3.86
C GLY A 69 -1.01 -20.64 -2.36
N VAL A 70 -0.04 -19.88 -1.84
CA VAL A 70 0.36 -19.86 -0.42
C VAL A 70 -0.12 -18.55 0.20
N GLU A 71 0.34 -17.42 -0.32
CA GLU A 71 -0.06 -16.08 0.13
C GLU A 71 -1.18 -15.49 -0.74
N ILE A 72 -1.13 -15.74 -2.05
CA ILE A 72 -2.16 -15.34 -3.01
C ILE A 72 -2.83 -16.57 -3.61
N GLY A 73 -4.14 -16.70 -3.37
CA GLY A 73 -4.95 -17.77 -3.97
C GLY A 73 -5.56 -17.41 -5.34
N THR A 74 -5.75 -16.12 -5.62
CA THR A 74 -6.32 -15.64 -6.89
C THR A 74 -5.97 -14.18 -7.11
N TRP A 75 -6.06 -13.72 -8.36
CA TRP A 75 -5.95 -12.32 -8.71
C TRP A 75 -7.12 -11.89 -9.58
N ALA A 76 -7.49 -10.60 -9.50
CA ALA A 76 -8.51 -9.98 -10.34
C ALA A 76 -8.35 -8.46 -10.30
N TYR A 77 -8.83 -7.79 -11.36
CA TYR A 77 -9.06 -6.36 -11.33
C TYR A 77 -10.40 -6.05 -10.65
N HIS A 78 -10.40 -5.03 -9.80
CA HIS A 78 -11.58 -4.58 -9.08
C HIS A 78 -11.77 -3.08 -9.26
N ASP A 79 -13.03 -2.67 -9.39
CA ASP A 79 -13.37 -1.26 -9.37
C ASP A 79 -13.08 -0.66 -8.01
N ARG A 80 -12.65 0.62 -8.02
CA ARG A 80 -12.37 1.38 -6.80
C ARG A 80 -13.51 1.31 -5.78
N SER A 81 -14.77 1.32 -6.24
CA SER A 81 -15.97 1.28 -5.40
C SER A 81 -16.15 -0.04 -4.64
N GLN A 82 -15.44 -1.11 -5.03
CA GLN A 82 -15.55 -2.43 -4.40
C GLN A 82 -14.54 -2.63 -3.27
N LEU A 83 -13.48 -1.81 -3.21
CA LEU A 83 -12.31 -2.07 -2.37
C LEU A 83 -12.63 -2.14 -0.87
N GLU A 84 -13.54 -1.30 -0.38
CA GLU A 84 -13.95 -1.32 1.04
C GLU A 84 -14.69 -2.60 1.44
N ASN A 85 -15.31 -3.29 0.47
CA ASN A 85 -15.99 -4.56 0.70
C ASN A 85 -15.06 -5.78 0.57
N LEU A 86 -13.95 -5.64 -0.17
CA LEU A 86 -13.00 -6.73 -0.45
C LEU A 86 -11.81 -6.74 0.50
N LEU A 87 -11.44 -5.57 1.02
CA LEU A 87 -10.24 -5.39 1.83
C LEU A 87 -10.60 -5.12 3.30
N ILE A 88 -9.75 -5.59 4.20
CA ILE A 88 -9.83 -5.18 5.60
C ILE A 88 -9.67 -3.65 5.72
N PRO A 89 -10.34 -2.98 6.69
CA PRO A 89 -10.46 -1.52 6.70
C PRO A 89 -9.13 -0.75 6.63
N ARG A 90 -8.08 -1.25 7.30
CA ARG A 90 -6.75 -0.61 7.29
C ARG A 90 -6.09 -0.65 5.91
N LEU A 91 -6.28 -1.74 5.17
CA LEU A 91 -5.71 -1.91 3.84
C LEU A 91 -6.53 -1.11 2.81
N ALA A 92 -7.86 -1.13 2.93
CA ALA A 92 -8.75 -0.33 2.09
C ALA A 92 -8.36 1.16 2.12
N ARG A 93 -8.21 1.75 3.31
CA ARG A 93 -7.80 3.17 3.46
C ARG A 93 -6.48 3.48 2.76
N ARG A 94 -5.46 2.64 2.96
CA ARG A 94 -4.15 2.80 2.32
C ARG A 94 -4.22 2.72 0.80
N VAL A 95 -4.91 1.71 0.27
CA VAL A 95 -5.06 1.53 -1.18
C VAL A 95 -5.83 2.70 -1.79
N LEU A 96 -6.90 3.16 -1.15
CA LEU A 96 -7.66 4.32 -1.61
C LEU A 96 -6.82 5.60 -1.59
N ALA A 97 -6.05 5.84 -0.52
CA ALA A 97 -5.13 6.98 -0.46
C ALA A 97 -4.05 6.92 -1.55
N ALA A 98 -3.48 5.74 -1.82
CA ALA A 98 -2.55 5.55 -2.92
C ALA A 98 -3.21 5.82 -4.29
N LEU A 99 -4.44 5.35 -4.51
CA LEU A 99 -5.18 5.62 -5.74
C LEU A 99 -5.52 7.10 -5.91
N ASP A 100 -5.85 7.80 -4.82
CA ASP A 100 -6.08 9.25 -4.83
C ASP A 100 -4.81 10.03 -5.18
N HIS A 101 -3.66 9.64 -4.60
CA HIS A 101 -2.39 10.34 -4.79
C HIS A 101 -1.65 9.95 -6.08
N ARG A 102 -2.02 8.84 -6.72
CA ARG A 102 -1.36 8.33 -7.93
C ARG A 102 -1.30 9.41 -9.02
N GLY A 103 -0.10 9.66 -9.55
CA GLY A 103 0.12 10.65 -10.61
C GLY A 103 0.26 12.10 -10.14
N GLN A 104 0.12 12.40 -8.83
CA GLN A 104 0.30 13.75 -8.30
C GLN A 104 1.77 14.14 -8.05
N GLY A 105 2.70 13.18 -8.18
CA GLY A 105 4.13 13.36 -7.96
C GLY A 105 4.52 13.28 -6.48
N GLY A 106 5.71 12.73 -6.22
CA GLY A 106 6.18 12.45 -4.86
C GLY A 106 5.34 11.39 -4.13
N ALA A 107 5.79 11.02 -2.92
CA ALA A 107 5.06 10.08 -2.07
C ALA A 107 4.25 10.83 -1.00
N GLN A 108 3.03 10.37 -0.74
CA GLN A 108 2.20 10.85 0.36
C GLN A 108 2.53 10.10 1.65
N TYR A 109 2.75 10.85 2.74
CA TYR A 109 2.91 10.27 4.07
C TYR A 109 1.53 10.03 4.71
N LEU A 110 1.32 8.82 5.23
CA LEU A 110 0.10 8.41 5.92
C LEU A 110 0.38 7.97 7.36
N GLU A 111 -0.62 8.18 8.22
CA GLU A 111 -0.72 7.54 9.53
C GLU A 111 -2.01 6.71 9.58
N HIS A 112 -1.90 5.42 9.90
CA HIS A 112 -3.01 4.46 9.89
C HIS A 112 -3.78 4.38 8.56
N GLY A 113 -3.10 4.61 7.44
CA GLY A 113 -3.69 4.67 6.10
C GLY A 113 -4.46 5.97 5.81
N THR A 114 -4.28 7.03 6.60
CA THR A 114 -4.92 8.33 6.39
C THR A 114 -3.86 9.41 6.16
N ALA A 115 -4.10 10.30 5.20
CA ALA A 115 -3.17 11.37 4.86
C ALA A 115 -2.85 12.24 6.07
N TRP A 116 -1.57 12.41 6.34
CA TRP A 116 -1.11 13.31 7.39
C TRP A 116 -1.13 14.75 6.87
N ASN A 117 -2.02 15.58 7.41
CA ASN A 117 -2.24 16.95 6.94
C ASN A 117 -1.35 18.00 7.63
N GLY A 118 -0.26 17.57 8.27
CA GLY A 118 0.52 18.45 9.16
C GLY A 118 -0.20 18.64 10.49
N GLY A 119 0.46 18.33 11.60
CA GLY A 119 -0.16 18.27 12.93
C GLY A 119 -0.85 19.57 13.36
N ALA A 120 -2.17 19.66 13.15
CA ALA A 120 -3.04 20.51 13.95
C ALA A 120 -3.21 19.86 15.33
N ARG A 121 -2.23 20.08 16.22
CA ARG A 121 -2.44 19.90 17.65
C ARG A 121 -2.96 21.22 18.23
N GLY A 122 -4.28 21.29 18.47
CA GLY A 122 -4.90 22.09 19.53
C GLY A 122 -5.27 23.54 19.19
N ALA A 123 -6.46 23.76 18.64
CA ALA A 123 -7.22 24.99 18.84
C ALA A 123 -8.71 24.63 18.99
N GLU A 124 -9.09 24.27 20.22
CA GLU A 124 -10.44 24.12 20.83
C GLU A 124 -10.29 23.05 21.94
N SER A 125 -10.59 23.22 23.23
CA SER A 125 -11.42 24.19 23.94
C SER A 125 -10.80 24.59 25.29
N ALA A 126 -10.71 25.88 25.56
CA ALA A 126 -10.72 26.41 26.93
C ALA A 126 -11.85 27.45 27.04
N ALA A 127 -13.08 26.93 26.99
CA ALA A 127 -14.25 27.50 27.67
C ALA A 127 -14.77 26.31 28.48
N THR A 128 -14.80 26.31 29.82
CA THR A 128 -15.48 27.25 30.70
C THR A 128 -14.94 27.06 32.12
N VAL A 129 -14.81 28.15 32.89
CA VAL A 129 -14.79 28.36 34.36
C VAL A 129 -13.86 29.57 34.56
N SER A 130 -14.28 30.77 34.97
CA SER A 130 -15.49 31.28 35.60
C SER A 130 -15.89 32.63 35.01
#